data_AF-A0A529NUF4-F1
#
_entry.id   AF-A0A529NUF4-F1
#
_cell.length_a   1.000
_cell.length_b   1.000
_cell.length_c   1.000
_cell.angle_alpha   90.00
_cell.angle_beta   90.00
_cell.angle_gamma   90.00
#
_symmetry.space_group_name_H-M   'P 1'
#
loop_
_entity.id
_entity.type
_entity.pdbx_description
1 polymer ?
#
loop_
_entity_poly.entity_id
_entity_poly.type
_entity_poly.pdbx_seq_one_letter_code
_entity_poly.pdbx_strand_id
1 'polypeptide(L)'
;MRLIWTLLFMLAGSAALAASPEDNYIAARDRAIADIAAQESANAPVETLDAQNVKAMADLEKRLSALLGPLAVEGFPATGTINLQSLSDSDIGFGMLDGLRYT
;
A
#
# COMPACT_ATOMS: atom_id res chain seq x y z
N MET A 1 7.71 46.67 -4.03
CA MET A 1 7.74 45.69 -5.14
C MET A 1 8.69 44.51 -4.91
N ARG A 2 9.95 44.69 -4.48
CA ARG A 2 10.93 43.58 -4.27
C ARG A 2 10.46 42.50 -3.28
N LEU A 3 9.74 42.86 -2.22
CA LEU A 3 9.28 41.93 -1.19
C LEU A 3 8.26 40.90 -1.72
N ILE A 4 7.42 41.32 -2.66
CA ILE A 4 6.38 40.47 -3.28
C ILE A 4 7.03 39.40 -4.15
N TRP A 5 8.09 39.75 -4.86
CA TRP A 5 8.86 38.82 -5.70
C TRP A 5 9.62 37.78 -4.88
N THR A 6 10.20 38.16 -3.74
CA THR A 6 10.83 37.19 -2.82
C THR A 6 9.82 36.22 -2.20
N LEU A 7 8.61 36.68 -1.86
CA LEU A 7 7.56 35.79 -1.36
C LEU A 7 7.07 34.81 -2.44
N LEU A 8 6.91 35.29 -3.68
CA LEU A 8 6.50 34.44 -4.81
C LEU A 8 7.53 33.36 -5.13
N PHE A 9 8.83 33.70 -5.09
CA PHE A 9 9.91 32.73 -5.30
C PHE A 9 10.01 31.70 -4.16
N MET A 10 9.72 32.08 -2.91
CA MET A 10 9.65 31.13 -1.79
C MET A 10 8.49 30.14 -1.91
N LEU A 11 7.30 30.61 -2.32
CA LEU A 11 6.15 29.71 -2.55
C LEU A 11 6.35 28.80 -3.76
N ALA A 12 6.98 29.29 -4.84
CA ALA A 12 7.26 28.49 -6.02
C ALA A 12 8.28 27.35 -5.79
N GLY A 13 9.14 27.48 -4.77
CA GLY A 13 10.07 26.43 -4.36
C GLY A 13 9.45 25.30 -3.52
N SER A 14 8.18 25.46 -3.13
CA SER A 14 7.46 24.51 -2.26
C SER A 14 6.42 23.71 -3.05
N ALA A 15 6.76 23.27 -4.27
CA ALA A 15 6.02 22.19 -4.90
C ALA A 15 6.30 20.92 -4.11
N ALA A 16 5.52 20.68 -3.05
CA ALA A 16 5.49 19.39 -2.39
C ALA A 16 5.17 18.36 -3.49
N LEU A 17 6.16 17.51 -3.81
CA LEU A 17 5.94 16.36 -4.66
C LEU A 17 4.86 15.53 -3.97
N ALA A 18 3.63 15.61 -4.48
CA ALA A 18 2.57 14.74 -4.01
C ALA A 18 3.08 13.31 -4.18
N ALA A 19 3.08 12.54 -3.09
CA ALA A 19 3.48 11.15 -3.11
C ALA A 19 2.73 10.45 -4.24
N SER A 20 3.45 9.73 -5.09
CA SER A 20 2.82 9.03 -6.21
C SER A 20 1.80 8.02 -5.68
N PRO A 21 0.80 7.63 -6.47
CA PRO A 21 -0.12 6.55 -6.08
C PRO A 21 0.63 5.26 -5.68
N GLU A 22 1.78 5.00 -6.30
CA GLU A 22 2.69 3.91 -5.93
C GLU A 22 3.35 4.13 -4.57
N ASP A 23 3.91 5.31 -4.29
CA ASP A 23 4.49 5.63 -2.97
C ASP A 23 3.45 5.46 -1.85
N ASN A 24 2.19 5.85 -2.12
CA ASN A 24 1.09 5.65 -1.19
C ASN A 24 0.74 4.18 -0.96
N TYR A 25 0.91 3.32 -1.97
CA TYR A 25 0.77 1.87 -1.84
C TYR A 25 1.88 1.29 -0.96
N ILE A 26 3.14 1.62 -1.26
CA ILE A 26 4.30 1.13 -0.50
C ILE A 26 4.22 1.58 0.96
N ALA A 27 3.91 2.85 1.21
CA ALA A 27 3.76 3.36 2.58
C ALA A 27 2.59 2.72 3.34
N ALA A 28 1.53 2.28 2.64
CA ALA A 28 0.44 1.55 3.27
C ALA A 28 0.86 0.12 3.65
N ARG A 29 1.60 -0.57 2.78
CA ARG A 29 2.12 -1.91 3.04
C ARG A 29 3.09 -1.90 4.22
N ASP A 30 4.07 -1.01 4.20
CA ASP A 30 5.09 -0.93 5.23
C ASP A 30 4.49 -0.57 6.60
N ARG A 31 3.46 0.30 6.61
CA ARG A 31 2.68 0.58 7.83
C ARG A 31 1.95 -0.66 8.32
N ALA A 32 1.29 -1.41 7.45
CA ALA A 32 0.56 -2.61 7.85
C ALA A 32 1.48 -3.68 8.44
N ILE A 33 2.65 -3.90 7.83
CA ILE A 33 3.68 -4.82 8.35
C ILE A 33 4.12 -4.36 9.76
N ALA A 34 4.44 -3.08 9.92
CA ALA A 34 4.86 -2.53 11.21
C ALA A 34 3.77 -2.64 12.30
N ASP A 35 2.51 -2.38 11.94
CA ASP A 35 1.37 -2.50 12.85
C ASP A 35 1.15 -3.94 13.30
N ILE A 36 1.29 -4.91 12.40
CA ILE A 36 1.19 -6.35 12.72
C ILE A 36 2.36 -6.77 13.61
N ALA A 37 3.59 -6.43 13.26
CA ALA A 37 4.79 -6.74 14.06
C ALA A 37 4.70 -6.15 15.47
N ALA A 38 4.12 -4.95 15.63
CA ALA A 38 3.89 -4.34 16.92
C ALA A 38 2.85 -5.11 17.76
N GLN A 39 1.79 -5.64 17.13
CA GLN A 39 0.79 -6.46 17.80
C GLN A 39 1.35 -7.83 18.19
N GLU A 40 2.17 -8.46 17.35
CA GLU A 40 2.88 -9.70 17.66
C GLU A 40 3.81 -9.52 18.85
N SER A 41 4.60 -8.44 18.84
CA SER A 41 5.49 -8.08 19.96
C SER A 41 4.72 -7.84 21.27
N ALA A 42 3.46 -7.39 21.17
CA ALA A 42 2.57 -7.22 22.30
C ALA A 42 1.86 -8.52 22.74
N ASN A 43 2.13 -9.66 22.10
CA ASN A 43 1.45 -10.94 22.30
C ASN A 43 -0.08 -10.81 22.10
N ALA A 44 -0.50 -10.05 21.09
CA ALA A 44 -1.91 -9.97 20.73
C ALA A 44 -2.46 -11.38 20.39
N PRO A 45 -3.74 -11.66 20.67
CA PRO A 45 -4.36 -12.92 20.27
C PRO A 45 -4.25 -13.16 18.76
N VAL A 46 -4.06 -14.41 18.35
CA VAL A 46 -3.90 -14.80 16.94
C VAL A 46 -5.09 -14.30 16.10
N GLU A 47 -6.30 -14.37 16.63
CA GLU A 47 -7.50 -13.90 15.94
C GLU A 47 -7.47 -12.39 15.65
N THR A 48 -6.76 -11.62 16.48
CA THR A 48 -6.58 -10.17 16.26
C THR A 48 -5.57 -9.92 15.15
N LEU A 49 -4.46 -10.67 15.13
CA LEU A 49 -3.44 -10.61 14.09
C LEU A 49 -4.03 -11.01 12.73
N ASP A 50 -4.78 -12.11 12.68
CA ASP A 50 -5.45 -12.60 11.47
C ASP A 50 -6.43 -11.55 10.92
N ALA A 51 -7.27 -10.98 11.79
CA ALA A 51 -8.23 -9.96 11.39
C ALA A 51 -7.53 -8.69 10.86
N GLN A 52 -6.42 -8.29 11.47
CA GLN A 52 -5.62 -7.16 11.03
C GLN A 52 -4.95 -7.44 9.67
N ASN A 53 -4.39 -8.64 9.48
CA ASN A 53 -3.78 -9.06 8.23
C ASN A 53 -4.81 -9.07 7.09
N VAL A 54 -5.96 -9.70 7.29
CA VAL A 54 -7.07 -9.73 6.29
C VAL A 54 -7.51 -8.32 5.92
N LYS A 55 -7.67 -7.45 6.92
CA LYS A 55 -8.07 -6.05 6.69
C LYS A 55 -7.02 -5.29 5.88
N ALA A 56 -5.74 -5.43 6.23
CA ALA A 56 -4.65 -4.78 5.54
C ALA A 56 -4.51 -5.27 4.09
N MET A 57 -4.61 -6.58 3.86
CA MET A 57 -4.59 -7.15 2.51
C MET A 57 -5.73 -6.63 1.64
N ALA A 58 -6.94 -6.51 2.18
CA ALA A 58 -8.07 -5.94 1.45
C ALA A 58 -7.88 -4.45 1.10
N ASP A 59 -7.20 -3.68 1.95
CA ASP A 59 -6.85 -2.29 1.63
C ASP A 59 -5.77 -2.21 0.54
N LEU A 60 -4.74 -3.07 0.63
CA LEU A 60 -3.69 -3.16 -0.38
C LEU A 60 -4.24 -3.60 -1.74
N GLU A 61 -5.17 -4.55 -1.79
CA GLU A 61 -5.81 -4.99 -3.03
C GLU A 61 -6.52 -3.83 -3.73
N LYS A 62 -7.27 -3.02 -2.97
CA LYS A 62 -7.98 -1.84 -3.51
C LYS A 62 -7.01 -0.82 -4.07
N ARG A 63 -5.92 -0.52 -3.35
CA ARG A 63 -4.89 0.42 -3.79
C ARG A 63 -4.20 -0.08 -5.05
N LEU A 64 -3.84 -1.36 -5.09
CA LEU A 64 -3.16 -1.97 -6.23
C LEU A 64 -4.07 -2.06 -7.46
N SER A 65 -5.36 -2.38 -7.26
CA SER A 65 -6.37 -2.35 -8.32
C SER A 65 -6.57 -0.95 -8.88
N ALA A 66 -6.55 0.08 -8.04
CA ALA A 66 -6.63 1.47 -8.49
C ALA A 66 -5.37 1.91 -9.24
N LEU A 67 -4.18 1.43 -8.83
CA LEU A 67 -2.91 1.74 -9.48
C LEU A 67 -2.81 1.11 -10.88
N LEU A 68 -3.19 -0.16 -11.00
CA LEU A 68 -3.07 -0.93 -12.25
C LEU A 68 -4.23 -0.68 -13.22
N GLY A 69 -5.41 -0.34 -12.69
CA GLY A 69 -6.64 -0.23 -13.48
C GLY A 69 -7.16 -1.58 -13.99
N PRO A 70 -8.25 -1.58 -14.77
CA PRO A 70 -8.80 -2.80 -15.34
C PRO A 70 -7.85 -3.38 -16.40
N LEU A 71 -7.66 -4.70 -16.36
CA LEU A 71 -6.87 -5.41 -17.36
C LEU A 71 -7.69 -5.63 -18.63
N ALA A 72 -7.18 -5.20 -19.78
CA ALA A 72 -7.81 -5.38 -21.08
C ALA A 72 -6.97 -6.32 -21.98
N VAL A 73 -6.73 -7.53 -21.49
CA VAL A 73 -5.95 -8.57 -22.20
C VAL A 73 -6.89 -9.73 -22.56
N GLU A 74 -6.87 -10.14 -23.82
CA GLU A 74 -7.68 -11.25 -24.31
C GLU A 74 -7.36 -12.55 -23.55
N GLY A 75 -8.40 -13.25 -23.11
CA GLY A 75 -8.26 -14.50 -22.35
C GLY A 75 -8.04 -14.32 -20.83
N PHE A 76 -7.98 -13.07 -20.33
CA PHE A 76 -7.85 -12.79 -18.89
C PHE A 76 -9.09 -12.09 -18.33
N PRO A 77 -9.41 -12.30 -17.04
CA PRO A 77 -10.42 -11.51 -16.36
C PRO A 77 -9.97 -10.05 -16.23
N ALA A 78 -10.93 -9.13 -16.19
CA ALA A 78 -10.65 -7.69 -16.09
C ALA A 78 -10.14 -7.25 -14.71
N THR A 79 -10.38 -8.08 -13.68
CA THR A 79 -9.99 -7.84 -12.28
C THR A 79 -9.17 -9.01 -11.77
N GLY A 80 -8.14 -8.73 -10.97
CA GLY A 80 -7.36 -9.74 -10.26
C GLY A 80 -7.51 -9.60 -8.75
N THR A 81 -6.99 -10.59 -8.03
CA THR A 81 -6.94 -10.60 -6.56
C THR A 81 -5.51 -10.40 -6.09
N ILE A 82 -5.29 -9.81 -4.92
CA ILE A 82 -3.94 -9.63 -4.37
C ILE A 82 -3.19 -10.96 -4.27
N ASN A 83 -1.91 -10.95 -4.67
CA ASN A 83 -1.04 -12.12 -4.63
C ASN A 83 -0.36 -12.34 -3.27
N LEU A 84 -0.31 -11.30 -2.44
CA LEU A 84 0.19 -11.41 -1.07
C LEU A 84 -0.67 -12.38 -0.27
N GLN A 85 -0.05 -13.08 0.68
CA GLN A 85 -0.73 -14.08 1.52
C GLN A 85 -0.63 -13.73 3.01
N SER A 86 0.51 -13.16 3.44
CA SER A 86 0.64 -12.58 4.77
C SER A 86 1.54 -11.34 4.75
N LEU A 87 1.27 -10.44 5.69
CA LEU A 87 2.08 -9.27 6.03
C LEU A 87 2.82 -9.43 7.36
N SER A 88 2.61 -10.55 8.06
CA SER A 88 3.41 -10.96 9.22
C SER A 88 4.67 -11.67 8.75
N ASP A 89 5.84 -11.32 9.31
CA ASP A 89 7.11 -12.00 8.99
C ASP A 89 7.23 -13.41 9.58
N SER A 90 6.36 -13.74 10.54
CA SER A 90 6.30 -15.04 11.19
C SER A 90 5.41 -16.05 10.45
N ASP A 91 4.64 -15.57 9.48
CA ASP A 91 3.68 -16.37 8.71
C ASP A 91 4.22 -16.86 7.35
N ILE A 92 3.66 -17.98 6.91
CA ILE A 92 3.88 -18.48 5.55
C ILE A 92 3.27 -17.51 4.54
N GLY A 93 4.03 -17.18 3.50
CA GLY A 93 3.58 -16.30 2.42
C GLY A 93 3.91 -14.82 2.63
N PHE A 94 4.70 -14.50 3.66
CA PHE A 94 5.39 -13.21 3.77
C PHE A 94 6.41 -13.01 2.64
N GLY A 95 6.57 -11.77 2.19
CA GLY A 95 7.56 -11.41 1.16
C GLY A 95 7.21 -11.89 -0.26
N MET A 96 5.97 -12.32 -0.49
CA MET A 96 5.44 -12.59 -1.82
C MET A 96 5.49 -11.33 -2.70
N LEU A 97 5.51 -11.53 -4.03
CA LEU A 97 5.48 -10.41 -4.98
C LEU A 97 4.17 -9.63 -4.85
N ASP A 98 4.29 -8.31 -4.67
CA ASP A 98 3.19 -7.37 -4.80
C ASP A 98 2.62 -7.42 -6.21
N GLY A 99 1.36 -7.84 -6.34
CA GLY A 99 0.73 -8.03 -7.64
C GLY A 99 -0.73 -8.42 -7.52
N LEU A 100 -1.46 -8.25 -8.61
CA LEU A 100 -2.77 -8.86 -8.80
C LEU A 100 -2.61 -10.14 -9.62
N ARG A 101 -3.11 -11.23 -9.08
CA ARG A 101 -3.23 -12.52 -9.77
C ARG A 101 -4.57 -12.56 -10.48
N TYR A 102 -4.51 -12.73 -11.80
CA TYR A 102 -5.67 -12.88 -12.67
C TYR A 102 -5.85 -14.37 -12.95
N THR A 103 -6.85 -14.98 -12.33
CA THR A 103 -7.21 -16.40 -12.49
C THR A 103 -8.71 -16.58 -12.59
#